data_AF-A0A0U5FLP0-F1
#
_entry.id   AF-A0A0U5FLP0-F1
#
_cell.length_a   1.000
_cell.length_b   1.000
_cell.length_c   1.000
_cell.angle_alpha   90.00
_cell.angle_beta   90.00
_cell.angle_gamma   90.00
#
_symmetry.space_group_name_H-M   'P 1'
#
loop_
_entity.id
_entity.type
_entity.pdbx_description
1 polymer ?
#
loop_
_entity_poly.entity_id
_entity_poly.type
_entity_poly.pdbx_seq_one_letter_code
_entity_poly.pdbx_strand_id
1 'polypeptide(L)'
;MRKLEEIYKEIHLLGIVTSGREFGEWLNRSESYLSSSKSRGRRISTEALLALVSNVSEVIDSTNEASVLCSDKSQIMEFQEGIKALKILENEAWTEIWRRVR
;
A
#
# COMPACT_ATOMS: atom_id res chain seq x y z
N MET A 1 3.00 -13.11 3.08
CA MET A 1 2.60 -12.02 2.17
C MET A 1 1.12 -12.17 1.88
N ARG A 2 0.34 -11.11 2.12
CA ARG A 2 -1.07 -11.01 1.74
C ARG A 2 -1.28 -11.12 0.22
N LYS A 3 -2.49 -11.46 -0.20
CA LYS A 3 -2.88 -11.45 -1.63
C LYS A 3 -3.03 -10.01 -2.12
N LEU A 4 -2.84 -9.80 -3.44
CA LEU A 4 -2.99 -8.47 -4.05
C LEU A 4 -4.36 -7.82 -3.78
N GLU A 5 -5.43 -8.63 -3.74
CA GLU A 5 -6.78 -8.14 -3.43
C GLU A 5 -6.92 -7.67 -1.97
N GLU A 6 -6.22 -8.30 -1.03
CA GLU A 6 -6.25 -7.89 0.38
C GLU A 6 -5.52 -6.56 0.56
N ILE A 7 -4.37 -6.40 -0.11
CA ILE A 7 -3.60 -5.15 -0.14
C ILE A 7 -4.44 -4.02 -0.76
N TYR A 8 -5.10 -4.28 -1.90
CA TYR A 8 -6.01 -3.31 -2.52
C TYR A 8 -7.11 -2.86 -1.56
N LYS A 9 -7.78 -3.80 -0.88
CA LYS A 9 -8.88 -3.47 0.04
C LYS A 9 -8.40 -2.57 1.18
N GLU A 10 -7.24 -2.85 1.76
CA GLU A 10 -6.67 -2.02 2.82
C GLU A 10 -6.36 -0.60 2.32
N ILE A 11 -5.65 -0.46 1.20
CA ILE A 11 -5.29 0.85 0.62
C ILE A 11 -6.53 1.64 0.22
N HIS A 12 -7.57 0.95 -0.29
CA HIS A 12 -8.84 1.56 -0.63
C HIS A 12 -9.61 2.04 0.62
N LEU A 13 -9.65 1.23 1.68
CA LEU A 13 -10.30 1.59 2.94
C LEU A 13 -9.60 2.76 3.65
N LEU A 14 -8.28 2.88 3.48
CA LEU A 14 -7.50 4.03 3.94
C LEU A 14 -7.72 5.29 3.07
N GLY A 15 -8.49 5.20 1.99
CA GLY A 15 -8.76 6.32 1.10
C GLY A 15 -7.58 6.73 0.20
N ILE A 16 -6.52 5.92 0.12
CA ILE A 16 -5.32 6.23 -0.67
C ILE A 16 -5.59 6.05 -2.17
N VAL A 17 -6.46 5.10 -2.53
CA VAL A 17 -6.93 4.89 -3.90
C VAL A 17 -8.44 4.68 -3.91
N THR A 18 -9.12 5.13 -4.96
CA THR A 18 -10.57 5.06 -5.11
C THR A 18 -11.03 3.89 -5.97
N SER A 19 -10.14 3.30 -6.78
CA SER A 19 -10.50 2.22 -7.69
C SER A 19 -9.36 1.25 -7.95
N GLY A 20 -9.69 0.06 -8.47
CA GLY A 20 -8.69 -0.91 -8.90
C GLY A 20 -7.82 -0.43 -10.08
N ARG A 21 -8.29 0.54 -10.87
CA ARG A 21 -7.54 1.14 -11.98
C ARG A 21 -6.42 2.02 -11.43
N GLU A 22 -6.81 2.95 -10.55
CA GLU A 22 -5.90 3.82 -9.82
C GLU A 22 -4.89 3.00 -9.01
N PHE A 23 -5.32 1.92 -8.36
CA PHE A 23 -4.41 1.01 -7.68
C PHE A 23 -3.36 0.37 -8.62
N GLY A 24 -3.75 0.04 -9.85
CA GLY A 24 -2.83 -0.47 -10.87
C GLY A 24 -1.78 0.56 -11.25
N GLU A 25 -2.20 1.79 -11.53
CA GLU A 25 -1.31 2.92 -11.85
C GLU A 25 -0.39 3.25 -10.68
N TRP A 26 -0.93 3.28 -9.47
CA TRP A 26 -0.18 3.50 -8.24
C TRP A 26 0.93 2.45 -8.10
N LEU A 27 0.66 1.17 -8.36
CA LEU A 27 1.70 0.13 -8.39
C LEU A 27 2.65 0.18 -9.61
N ASN A 28 2.62 1.24 -10.42
CA ASN A 28 3.32 1.38 -11.69
C ASN A 28 3.06 0.18 -12.63
N ARG A 29 1.79 -0.21 -12.72
CA ARG A 29 1.27 -1.28 -13.59
C ARG A 29 0.10 -0.77 -14.42
N SER A 30 -0.38 -1.63 -15.32
CA SER A 30 -1.60 -1.33 -16.07
C SER A 30 -2.80 -1.18 -15.13
N GLU A 31 -3.76 -0.35 -15.50
CA GLU A 31 -5.02 -0.19 -14.76
C GLU A 31 -5.78 -1.52 -14.53
N SER A 32 -5.56 -2.50 -15.41
CA SER A 32 -6.14 -3.84 -15.33
C SER A 32 -5.34 -4.81 -14.46
N TYR A 33 -4.28 -4.35 -13.77
CA TYR A 33 -3.35 -5.23 -13.05
C TYR A 33 -4.05 -6.04 -11.95
N LEU A 34 -4.92 -5.41 -11.15
CA LEU A 34 -5.66 -6.08 -10.08
C LEU A 34 -6.58 -7.18 -10.63
N SER A 35 -7.42 -6.86 -11.61
CA SER A 35 -8.38 -7.79 -12.19
C SER A 35 -7.70 -8.93 -12.98
N SER A 36 -6.65 -8.61 -13.73
CA SER A 36 -5.86 -9.59 -14.47
C SER A 36 -5.03 -10.50 -13.56
N SER A 37 -4.53 -10.00 -12.43
CA SER A 37 -3.80 -10.81 -11.45
C SER A 37 -4.73 -11.73 -10.68
N LYS A 38 -5.92 -11.22 -10.29
CA LYS A 38 -6.96 -12.01 -9.62
C LYS A 38 -7.45 -13.17 -10.50
N SER A 39 -7.81 -12.88 -11.74
CA SER A 39 -8.32 -13.91 -12.68
C SER A 39 -7.30 -15.01 -12.97
N ARG A 40 -6.01 -14.68 -12.98
CA ARG A 40 -4.92 -15.62 -13.33
C ARG A 40 -4.17 -16.18 -12.13
N GLY A 41 -4.59 -15.85 -10.89
CA GLY A 41 -3.90 -16.27 -9.67
C GLY A 41 -2.43 -15.85 -9.61
N ARG A 42 -2.08 -14.72 -10.22
CA ARG A 42 -0.69 -14.28 -10.33
C ARG A 42 -0.16 -13.80 -8.99
N ARG A 43 1.07 -14.19 -8.68
CA ARG A 43 1.84 -13.59 -7.59
C ARG A 43 2.21 -12.16 -7.97
N ILE A 44 2.24 -11.28 -6.98
CA ILE A 44 2.68 -9.89 -7.15
C ILE A 44 4.12 -9.90 -7.66
N SER A 45 4.42 -9.17 -8.73
CA SER A 45 5.76 -9.07 -9.30
C SER A 45 6.68 -8.22 -8.42
N THR A 46 7.99 -8.45 -8.50
CA THR A 46 8.96 -7.75 -7.64
C THR A 46 8.93 -6.24 -7.86
N GLU A 47 8.76 -5.78 -9.10
CA GLU A 47 8.71 -4.33 -9.35
C GLU A 47 7.37 -3.72 -8.86
N ALA A 48 6.28 -4.51 -8.78
CA ALA A 48 5.04 -4.02 -8.16
C ALA A 48 5.20 -3.94 -6.63
N LEU A 49 5.97 -4.84 -6.01
CA LEU A 49 6.31 -4.74 -4.60
C LEU A 49 7.21 -3.54 -4.30
N LEU A 50 8.17 -3.24 -5.17
CA LEU A 50 9.02 -2.05 -5.03
C LEU A 50 8.22 -0.75 -5.18
N ALA A 51 7.30 -0.68 -6.15
CA ALA A 51 6.38 0.44 -6.28
C ALA A 51 5.46 0.59 -5.05
N LEU A 52 4.93 -0.54 -4.55
CA LEU A 52 4.15 -0.56 -3.31
C LEU A 52 4.94 0.04 -2.14
N VAL A 53 6.18 -0.41 -1.92
CA VAL A 53 7.03 0.13 -0.85
C VAL A 53 7.21 1.64 -1.04
N SER A 54 7.69 2.07 -2.21
CA SER A 54 8.00 3.49 -2.48
C SER A 54 6.83 4.39 -2.15
N ASN A 55 5.65 4.05 -2.68
CA ASN A 55 4.47 4.90 -2.49
C ASN A 55 3.91 4.83 -1.07
N VAL A 56 3.99 3.66 -0.40
CA VAL A 56 3.61 3.55 1.01
C VAL A 56 4.51 4.44 1.87
N SER A 57 5.82 4.46 1.63
CA SER A 57 6.75 5.33 2.36
C SER A 57 6.37 6.80 2.17
N GLU A 58 6.09 7.24 0.94
CA GLU A 58 5.65 8.61 0.64
C GLU A 58 4.34 8.99 1.35
N VAL A 59 3.37 8.07 1.40
CA VAL A 59 2.11 8.28 2.12
C VAL A 59 2.35 8.35 3.62
N ILE A 60 3.22 7.50 4.18
CA ILE A 60 3.59 7.56 5.60
C ILE A 60 4.20 8.91 5.94
N ASP A 61 5.16 9.39 5.14
CA ASP A 61 5.82 10.67 5.37
C ASP A 61 4.82 11.83 5.33
N SER A 62 3.98 11.88 4.29
CA SER A 62 2.92 12.89 4.15
C SER A 62 1.91 12.84 5.32
N THR A 63 1.57 11.65 5.79
CA THR A 63 0.62 11.46 6.90
C THR A 63 1.25 11.87 8.23
N ASN A 64 2.54 11.61 8.44
CA ASN A 64 3.26 12.09 9.63
C ASN A 64 3.29 13.62 9.67
N GLU A 65 3.59 14.27 8.53
CA GLU A 65 3.57 15.73 8.42
C GLU A 65 2.18 16.31 8.77
N ALA A 66 1.12 15.72 8.20
CA ALA A 66 -0.26 16.11 8.52
C ALA A 66 -0.61 15.89 10.00
N SER A 67 -0.15 14.79 10.59
CA SER A 67 -0.38 14.47 12.00
C SER A 67 0.27 15.48 12.95
N VAL A 68 1.48 15.96 12.64
CA VAL A 68 2.20 16.98 13.43
C VAL A 68 1.47 18.32 13.41
N LEU A 69 0.85 18.67 12.28
CA LEU A 69 0.08 19.92 12.13
C LEU A 69 -1.34 19.83 12.70
N CYS A 70 -1.81 18.62 13.00
CA CYS A 70 -3.14 18.40 13.54
C CYS A 70 -3.19 18.76 15.03
N SER A 71 -4.25 19.47 15.44
CA SER A 71 -4.49 19.83 16.85
C SER A 71 -5.59 18.96 17.49
N ASP A 72 -6.33 18.20 16.68
CA ASP A 72 -7.39 17.31 17.16
C ASP A 72 -6.78 15.96 17.53
N LYS A 73 -6.88 15.60 18.82
CA LYS A 73 -6.36 14.33 19.34
C LYS A 73 -7.01 13.10 18.69
N SER A 74 -8.28 13.17 18.31
CA SER A 74 -8.96 12.05 17.65
C SER A 74 -8.36 11.81 16.27
N GLN A 75 -8.16 12.88 15.50
CA GLN A 75 -7.54 12.79 14.17
C GLN A 75 -6.08 12.37 14.24
N ILE A 76 -5.31 12.83 15.24
CA ILE A 76 -3.94 12.37 15.47
C ILE A 76 -3.90 10.86 15.70
N MET A 77 -4.83 10.32 16.50
CA MET A 77 -4.90 8.87 16.72
C MET A 77 -5.26 8.11 15.44
N GLU A 78 -6.19 8.62 14.63
CA GLU A 78 -6.52 8.03 13.33
C GLU A 78 -5.31 7.99 12.39
N PHE A 79 -4.55 9.07 12.30
CA PHE A 79 -3.30 9.11 11.54
C PHE A 79 -2.29 8.08 12.05
N GLN A 80 -2.10 7.98 13.37
CA GLN A 80 -1.15 7.03 13.96
C GLN A 80 -1.51 5.57 13.67
N GLU A 81 -2.79 5.21 13.77
CA GLU A 81 -3.23 3.85 13.43
C GLU A 81 -3.12 3.57 11.92
N GLY A 82 -3.42 4.56 11.06
CA GLY A 82 -3.20 4.46 9.61
C GLY A 82 -1.72 4.24 9.26
N ILE A 83 -0.82 5.05 9.83
CA ILE A 83 0.64 4.91 9.66
C ILE A 83 1.13 3.54 10.10
N LYS A 84 0.60 3.03 11.23
CA LYS A 84 0.97 1.70 11.74
C LYS A 84 0.57 0.59 10.78
N ALA A 85 -0.64 0.64 10.21
CA ALA A 85 -1.09 -0.32 9.19
C ALA A 85 -0.18 -0.27 7.95
N LEU A 86 0.16 0.93 7.48
CA LEU A 86 1.05 1.14 6.34
C LEU A 86 2.47 0.61 6.59
N LYS A 87 3.05 0.83 7.77
CA LYS A 87 4.36 0.27 8.14
C LYS A 87 4.39 -1.26 8.16
N ILE A 88 3.29 -1.89 8.57
CA ILE A 88 3.15 -3.36 8.50
C ILE A 88 3.15 -3.82 7.04
N LEU A 89 2.38 -3.14 6.18
CA LEU A 89 2.32 -3.45 4.75
C LEU A 89 3.67 -3.28 4.05
N GLU A 90 4.38 -2.18 4.34
CA GLU A 90 5.73 -1.91 3.85
C GLU A 90 6.71 -3.03 4.25
N ASN A 91 6.71 -3.41 5.53
CA ASN A 91 7.59 -4.48 6.04
C ASN A 91 7.28 -5.84 5.42
N GLU A 92 6.00 -6.17 5.22
CA GLU A 92 5.60 -7.40 4.52
C GLU A 92 6.12 -7.42 3.08
N ALA A 93 6.00 -6.29 2.36
CA ALA A 93 6.49 -6.16 1.00
C ALA A 93 8.02 -6.32 0.94
N TRP A 94 8.76 -5.67 1.83
CA TRP A 94 10.21 -5.85 1.94
C TRP A 94 10.61 -7.29 2.25
N THR A 95 9.94 -7.93 3.22
CA THR A 95 10.19 -9.33 3.57
C THR A 95 10.03 -10.24 2.36
N GLU A 96 8.99 -10.01 1.55
CA GLU A 96 8.72 -10.78 0.36
C GLU A 96 9.70 -10.51 -0.79
N ILE A 97 10.20 -9.27 -0.94
CA ILE A 97 11.28 -8.93 -1.87
C ILE A 97 12.56 -9.67 -1.47
N TRP A 98 12.98 -9.55 -0.20
CA TRP A 98 14.19 -10.20 0.31
C TRP A 98 14.15 -11.71 0.18
N ARG A 99 12.98 -12.33 0.39
CA ARG A 99 12.78 -13.77 0.20
C ARG A 99 13.01 -14.23 -1.25
N ARG A 100 12.89 -13.34 -2.25
CA ARG A 100 13.07 -13.69 -3.68
C ARG A 100 14.49 -13.54 -4.18
N VAL A 101 15.29 -12.72 -3.51
CA VAL A 101 16.68 -12.44 -3.90
C VAL A 101 17.70 -13.28 -3.12
N ARG A 102 17.24 -14.06 -2.15
CA ARG A 102 18.02 -15.06 -1.41
C ARG A 102 17.83 -16.43 -2.05
#